data_AF-A0A3S0QI71-F1
#
_entry.id   AF-A0A3S0QI71-F1
#
_cell.length_a   1.000
_cell.length_b   1.000
_cell.length_c   1.000
_cell.angle_alpha   90.00
_cell.angle_beta   90.00
_cell.angle_gamma   90.00
#
_symmetry.space_group_name_H-M   'P 1'
#
loop_
_entity.id
_entity.type
_entity.pdbx_description
1 polymer ?
#
loop_
_entity_poly.entity_id
_entity_poly.type
_entity_poly.pdbx_seq_one_letter_code
_entity_poly.pdbx_strand_id
1 'polypeptide(L)'
;MGGGLIQVNTKDIPNKDFFNVQIGVGGNTATMGQEFLIQKGGKWDFLGIDDGYRKLPTNMPAKNAFSILNEGQKTDIGKGFTKNLGYNSIGYPENLSLQLDGGFNTKLLEKI
;
A
#
# COMPACT_ATOMS: atom_id res chain seq x y z
N MET A 1 -24.20 -17.26 -38.44
CA MET A 1 -24.41 -16.82 -37.04
C MET A 1 -23.86 -17.92 -36.14
N GLY A 2 -22.55 -17.94 -35.89
CA GLY A 2 -21.94 -18.93 -34.99
C GLY A 2 -22.14 -18.47 -33.54
N GLY A 3 -23.26 -18.86 -32.93
CA GLY A 3 -23.56 -18.54 -31.54
C GLY A 3 -22.72 -19.39 -30.60
N GLY A 4 -21.70 -18.79 -29.99
CA GLY A 4 -20.92 -19.45 -28.95
C GLY A 4 -21.78 -19.68 -27.71
N LEU A 5 -21.96 -20.94 -27.32
CA LEU A 5 -22.56 -21.29 -26.03
C LEU A 5 -21.53 -21.01 -24.94
N ILE A 6 -21.85 -20.08 -24.03
CA ILE A 6 -21.05 -19.86 -22.83
C ILE A 6 -21.65 -20.74 -21.75
N GLN A 7 -21.05 -21.92 -21.55
CA GLN A 7 -21.42 -22.81 -20.44
C GLN A 7 -20.53 -22.51 -19.24
N VAL A 8 -21.10 -21.84 -18.23
CA VAL A 8 -20.44 -21.63 -16.95
C VAL A 8 -20.79 -22.80 -16.04
N ASN A 9 -19.83 -23.68 -15.79
CA ASN A 9 -19.95 -24.67 -14.73
C ASN A 9 -19.50 -24.02 -13.41
N THR A 10 -20.45 -23.71 -12.53
CA THR A 10 -20.14 -23.24 -11.18
C THR A 10 -19.54 -24.41 -10.41
N LYS A 11 -18.36 -24.22 -9.83
CA LYS A 11 -17.78 -25.19 -8.91
C LYS A 11 -18.63 -25.17 -7.64
N ASP A 12 -19.31 -26.28 -7.32
CA ASP A 12 -20.04 -26.42 -6.06
C ASP A 12 -19.15 -26.09 -4.87
N ILE A 13 -19.78 -25.62 -3.78
CA ILE A 13 -19.12 -25.29 -2.51
C ILE A 13 -18.05 -26.35 -2.22
N PRO A 14 -16.76 -25.96 -2.11
CA PRO A 14 -15.69 -26.93 -2.06
C PRO A 14 -15.85 -27.84 -0.83
N ASN A 15 -16.09 -29.13 -1.06
CA ASN A 15 -16.11 -30.19 -0.04
C ASN A 15 -14.72 -30.48 0.56
N LYS A 16 -13.69 -29.72 0.16
CA LYS A 16 -12.31 -29.89 0.60
C LYS A 16 -11.74 -28.53 0.97
N ASP A 17 -10.97 -28.51 2.05
CA ASP A 17 -10.24 -27.32 2.45
C ASP A 17 -9.37 -26.83 1.29
N PHE A 18 -9.39 -25.53 1.04
CA PHE A 18 -8.56 -24.91 0.02
C PHE A 18 -7.86 -23.68 0.57
N PHE A 19 -6.66 -23.44 0.08
CA PHE A 19 -5.87 -22.25 0.32
C PHE A 19 -5.18 -21.88 -0.99
N ASN A 20 -5.52 -20.72 -1.53
CA ASN A 20 -4.98 -20.16 -2.76
C ASN A 20 -4.13 -18.95 -2.40
N VAL A 21 -2.97 -18.87 -3.03
CA VAL A 21 -2.10 -17.71 -3.02
C VAL A 21 -1.96 -17.25 -4.46
N GLN A 22 -2.36 -16.02 -4.74
CA GLN A 22 -2.25 -15.42 -6.06
C GLN A 22 -1.33 -14.21 -5.97
N ILE A 23 -0.29 -14.22 -6.80
CA ILE A 23 0.64 -13.10 -6.97
C ILE A 23 0.40 -12.57 -8.38
N GLY A 24 0.04 -11.29 -8.48
CA GLY A 24 -0.21 -10.63 -9.76
C GLY A 24 0.73 -9.46 -9.97
N VAL A 25 1.39 -9.41 -11.12
CA VAL A 25 2.12 -8.25 -11.60
C VAL A 25 1.35 -7.62 -12.76
N GLY A 26 1.21 -6.31 -12.77
CA GLY A 26 0.50 -5.57 -13.80
C GLY A 26 1.28 -4.34 -14.25
N GLY A 27 1.33 -4.09 -15.55
CA GLY A 27 1.96 -2.89 -16.11
C GLY A 27 0.99 -2.12 -16.99
N ASN A 28 1.07 -0.79 -16.94
CA ASN A 28 0.36 0.12 -17.81
C ASN A 28 1.26 0.55 -18.95
N THR A 29 0.89 0.17 -20.17
CA THR A 29 1.65 0.44 -21.40
C THR A 29 1.81 1.92 -21.72
N ALA A 30 0.92 2.79 -21.22
CA ALA A 30 1.02 4.24 -21.43
C ALA A 30 2.14 4.87 -20.59
N THR A 31 2.54 4.21 -19.49
CA THR A 31 3.52 4.72 -18.51
C THR A 31 4.80 3.88 -18.50
N MET A 32 4.78 2.71 -19.15
CA MET A 32 5.94 1.83 -19.29
C MET A 32 7.04 2.51 -20.11
N GLY A 33 8.25 2.61 -19.55
CA GLY A 33 9.39 3.30 -20.17
C GLY A 33 9.42 4.81 -19.97
N GLN A 34 8.47 5.38 -19.23
CA GLN A 34 8.53 6.78 -18.79
C GLN A 34 9.26 6.88 -17.45
N GLU A 35 9.98 7.98 -17.26
CA GLU A 35 10.68 8.27 -16.01
C GLU A 35 9.70 8.81 -14.98
N PHE A 36 9.60 8.16 -13.81
CA PHE A 36 8.74 8.62 -12.73
C PHE A 36 9.58 9.31 -11.66
N LEU A 37 9.21 10.56 -11.36
CA LEU A 37 9.78 11.31 -10.25
C LEU A 37 9.03 10.96 -8.97
N ILE A 38 9.69 10.26 -8.05
CA ILE A 38 9.16 10.03 -6.71
C ILE A 38 9.95 10.83 -5.70
N GLN A 39 9.26 11.30 -4.67
CA GLN A 39 9.97 11.77 -3.48
C GLN A 39 10.57 10.59 -2.76
N LYS A 40 11.78 10.79 -2.20
CA LYS A 40 12.43 9.77 -1.38
C LYS A 40 11.50 9.46 -0.20
N GLY A 41 11.03 8.22 -0.10
CA GLY A 41 10.12 7.77 0.95
C GLY A 41 10.81 6.88 1.95
N GLY A 42 10.01 6.33 2.86
CA GLY A 42 10.44 5.28 3.76
C GLY A 42 10.87 4.01 3.02
N LYS A 43 11.75 3.21 3.62
CA LYS A 43 12.15 1.88 3.09
C LYS A 43 10.96 0.94 2.99
N TRP A 44 10.00 1.09 3.89
CA TRP A 44 8.80 0.25 3.96
C TRP A 44 7.53 0.92 3.42
N ASP A 45 7.65 2.12 2.82
CA ASP A 45 6.52 2.82 2.18
C ASP A 45 5.89 1.94 1.07
N PHE A 46 6.67 1.06 0.43
CA PHE A 46 6.16 0.10 -0.56
C PHE A 46 5.14 -0.90 0.02
N LEU A 47 5.28 -1.28 1.30
CA LEU A 47 4.32 -2.13 2.01
C LEU A 47 3.23 -1.33 2.72
N GLY A 48 3.23 0.01 2.57
CA GLY A 48 2.35 0.90 3.33
C GLY A 48 2.67 0.98 4.83
N ILE A 49 3.83 0.49 5.25
CA ILE A 49 4.29 0.57 6.65
C ILE A 49 5.05 1.89 6.81
N ASP A 50 4.53 2.78 7.66
CA ASP A 50 5.22 4.02 8.02
C ASP A 50 6.48 3.68 8.84
N ASP A 51 7.64 3.95 8.27
CA ASP A 51 8.94 3.79 8.92
C ASP A 51 9.41 5.08 9.63
N GLY A 52 8.55 6.10 9.70
CA GLY A 52 8.83 7.37 10.33
C GLY A 52 9.69 8.30 9.49
N TYR A 53 9.89 8.03 8.20
CA TYR A 53 10.63 8.92 7.31
C TYR A 53 10.02 10.33 7.24
N ARG A 54 8.72 10.49 7.51
CA ARG A 54 8.04 11.79 7.62
C ARG A 54 7.59 12.13 9.05
N LYS A 55 8.25 11.57 10.06
CA LYS A 55 7.88 11.80 11.47
C LYS A 55 8.06 13.27 11.84
N LEU A 56 7.15 13.76 12.68
CA LEU A 56 7.28 15.08 13.28
C LEU A 56 8.55 15.16 14.16
N PRO A 57 9.21 16.33 14.22
CA PRO A 57 10.32 16.55 15.14
C PRO A 57 9.89 16.26 16.58
N THR A 58 10.76 15.66 17.39
CA THR A 58 10.46 15.31 18.80
C THR A 58 10.07 16.53 19.64
N ASN A 59 10.50 17.72 19.22
CA ASN A 59 10.20 18.99 19.90
C ASN A 59 8.96 19.69 19.35
N MET A 60 8.13 19.03 18.53
CA MET A 60 6.90 19.61 17.99
C MET A 60 5.84 19.76 19.09
N PRO A 61 5.44 20.99 19.47
CA PRO A 61 4.45 21.19 20.50
C PRO A 61 3.03 21.02 19.94
N ALA A 62 2.05 20.80 20.83
CA ALA A 62 0.64 20.81 20.47
C ALA A 62 0.26 22.13 19.78
N LYS A 63 -0.73 22.10 18.88
CA LYS A 63 -1.13 23.24 18.02
C LYS A 63 -1.30 24.57 18.80
N ASN A 64 -1.89 24.51 19.99
CA ASN A 64 -2.12 25.67 20.85
C ASN A 64 -0.82 26.26 21.41
N ALA A 65 0.15 25.40 21.73
CA ALA A 65 1.48 25.82 22.18
C ALA A 65 2.36 26.26 21.01
N PHE A 66 2.16 25.75 19.80
CA PHE A 66 2.87 26.18 18.60
C PHE A 66 2.46 27.59 18.13
N SER A 67 1.17 27.97 18.24
CA SER A 67 0.70 29.27 17.75
C SER A 67 1.30 30.45 18.53
N ILE A 68 1.55 30.26 19.83
CA ILE A 68 2.10 31.27 20.74
C ILE A 68 3.64 31.38 20.69
N LEU A 69 4.33 30.51 19.96
CA LEU A 69 5.79 30.58 19.80
C LEU A 69 6.23 31.78 18.96
N ASN A 70 7.40 32.32 19.28
CA ASN A 70 8.06 33.35 18.49
C ASN A 70 8.60 32.75 17.17
N GLU A 71 8.82 33.59 16.15
CA GLU A 71 9.28 33.21 14.81
C GLU A 71 10.60 32.41 14.85
N GLY A 72 11.53 32.77 15.74
CA GLY A 72 12.78 32.03 15.93
C GLY A 72 12.55 30.59 16.42
N GLN A 73 11.65 30.39 17.37
CA GLN A 73 11.30 29.06 17.90
C GLN A 73 10.55 28.22 16.86
N LYS A 74 9.67 28.84 16.08
CA LYS A 74 8.99 28.19 14.95
C LYS A 74 10.00 27.74 13.88
N THR A 75 11.00 28.57 13.60
CA THR A 75 12.07 28.26 12.65
C THR A 75 12.94 27.11 13.14
N ASP A 76 13.29 27.07 14.43
CA ASP A 76 14.08 25.99 15.00
C ASP A 76 13.35 24.64 15.00
N ILE A 77 12.04 24.64 15.24
CA ILE A 77 11.19 23.45 15.05
C ILE A 77 11.15 23.05 13.56
N GLY A 78 11.01 24.03 12.66
CA GLY A 78 11.02 23.85 11.21
C GLY A 78 12.30 23.18 10.69
N LYS A 79 13.47 23.47 11.27
CA LYS A 79 14.75 22.82 10.95
C LYS A 79 14.78 21.34 11.31
N GLY A 80 13.94 20.89 12.24
CA GLY A 80 13.87 19.50 12.67
C GLY A 80 13.15 18.59 11.68
N PHE A 81 12.47 19.14 10.67
CA PHE A 81 11.78 18.34 9.66
C PHE A 81 12.79 17.71 8.70
N THR A 82 12.49 16.50 8.23
CA THR A 82 13.29 15.82 7.24
C THR A 82 13.33 16.63 5.95
N LYS A 83 14.51 17.11 5.54
CA LYS A 83 14.67 17.88 4.30
C LYS A 83 14.60 16.93 3.10
N ASN A 84 13.39 16.71 2.60
CA ASN A 84 13.14 15.85 1.45
C ASN A 84 12.82 16.64 0.18
N LEU A 85 13.72 17.54 -0.20
CA LEU A 85 13.54 18.42 -1.38
C LEU A 85 14.05 17.79 -2.69
N GLY A 86 14.68 16.62 -2.60
CA GLY A 86 15.19 15.87 -3.74
C GLY A 86 14.17 14.88 -4.28
N TYR A 87 14.21 14.66 -5.58
CA TYR A 87 13.44 13.62 -6.26
C TYR A 87 14.39 12.48 -6.62
N ASN A 88 13.92 11.25 -6.52
CA ASN A 88 14.57 10.12 -7.17
C ASN A 88 13.78 9.79 -8.42
N SER A 89 14.52 9.49 -9.48
CA SER A 89 13.96 8.83 -10.64
C SER A 89 13.84 7.34 -10.34
N ILE A 90 12.65 6.80 -10.53
CA ILE A 90 12.44 5.36 -10.58
C ILE A 90 11.95 4.98 -11.98
N GLY A 91 12.30 3.76 -12.39
CA GLY A 91 11.62 3.11 -13.49
C GLY A 91 10.13 2.96 -13.18
N TYR A 92 9.32 2.86 -14.25
CA TYR A 92 7.87 2.67 -14.15
C TYR A 92 7.49 1.69 -13.03
N PRO A 93 6.71 2.11 -12.02
CA PRO A 93 6.32 1.24 -10.93
C PRO A 93 5.31 0.20 -11.45
N GLU A 94 5.73 -1.06 -11.43
CA GLU A 94 4.85 -2.20 -11.72
C GLU A 94 3.83 -2.37 -10.58
N ASN A 95 2.59 -2.66 -10.92
CA ASN A 95 1.54 -2.94 -9.96
C ASN A 95 1.75 -4.37 -9.43
N LEU A 96 2.24 -4.52 -8.20
CA LEU A 96 2.30 -5.80 -7.51
C LEU A 96 1.05 -6.02 -6.65
N SER A 97 0.46 -7.21 -6.74
CA SER A 97 -0.71 -7.61 -5.95
C SER A 97 -0.49 -9.00 -5.35
N LEU A 98 -0.91 -9.16 -4.10
CA LEU A 98 -0.93 -10.44 -3.38
C LEU A 98 -2.36 -10.67 -2.89
N GLN A 99 -2.95 -11.80 -3.28
CA GLN A 99 -4.27 -12.26 -2.83
C GLN A 99 -4.12 -13.62 -2.14
N LEU A 100 -4.80 -13.78 -1.01
CA LEU A 100 -4.83 -15.01 -0.21
C LEU A 100 -6.30 -15.38 0.00
N ASP A 101 -6.72 -16.54 -0.49
CA ASP A 101 -8.11 -16.99 -0.41
C ASP A 101 -8.16 -18.41 0.14
N GLY A 102 -8.92 -18.66 1.21
CA GLY A 102 -9.05 -20.02 1.75
C GLY A 102 -10.41 -20.28 2.37
N GLY A 103 -10.84 -21.53 2.32
CA GLY A 103 -12.09 -21.99 2.91
C GLY A 103 -11.90 -23.36 3.55
N PHE A 104 -12.32 -23.48 4.80
CA PHE A 104 -12.23 -24.71 5.59
C PHE A 104 -13.62 -25.28 5.85
N ASN A 105 -13.84 -26.55 5.54
CA ASN A 105 -15.08 -27.24 5.85
C ASN A 105 -14.96 -27.86 7.25
N THR A 106 -15.29 -27.08 8.28
CA THR A 106 -15.44 -27.64 9.63
C THR A 106 -16.91 -27.99 9.86
N LYS A 107 -17.19 -29.26 10.15
CA LYS A 107 -18.49 -29.71 10.69
C LYS A 107 -18.67 -29.24 12.14
N LEU A 108 -18.48 -27.96 12.42
CA LEU A 108 -18.56 -27.41 13.79
C LEU A 108 -19.99 -26.99 14.19
N LEU A 109 -21.01 -27.38 13.41
CA LEU A 109 -22.43 -27.22 13.73
C LEU A 109 -23.23 -28.52 13.53
N GLU A 110 -22.59 -29.69 13.63
CA GLU A 110 -23.31 -30.93 13.98
C GLU A 110 -23.23 -31.11 15.51
N LYS A 111 -24.00 -30.30 16.25
CA LYS A 111 -24.32 -30.58 17.67
C LYS A 111 -25.83 -30.76 17.81
N ILE A 112 -26.20 -32.05 17.86
CA ILE A 112 -27.46 -32.66 18.33
C ILE A 112 -28.68 -32.41 17.46
#